data_AF-A0A9E3E3X1-F1
#
_entry.id   AF-A0A9E3E3X1-F1
#
_cell.length_a   1.000
_cell.length_b   1.000
_cell.length_c   1.000
_cell.angle_alpha   90.00
_cell.angle_beta   90.00
_cell.angle_gamma   90.00
#
_symmetry.space_group_name_H-M   'P 1'
#
loop_
_entity.id
_entity.type
_entity.pdbx_description
1 polymer ?
#
loop_
_entity_poly.entity_id
_entity_poly.type
_entity_poly.pdbx_seq_one_letter_code
_entity_poly.pdbx_strand_id
1 'polypeptide(L)' 'LGVRVIALTGNGGGKMAAQLKGDDVHICVPHKQTARIQELHLLVLHCLCDAIDFQLFGTKQ' A
#
# COMPACT_ATOMS: atom_id res chain seq x y z
N LEU A 1 11.78 -9.67 -17.54
CA LEU A 1 10.88 -8.55 -17.16
C LEU A 1 10.55 -8.68 -15.68
N GLY A 2 10.78 -7.64 -14.88
CA GLY A 2 10.46 -7.63 -13.45
C GLY A 2 9.03 -7.17 -13.19
N VAL A 3 8.40 -7.66 -12.12
CA VAL A 3 7.07 -7.23 -11.67
C VAL A 3 7.24 -6.02 -10.74
N ARG A 4 6.41 -4.98 -10.92
CA ARG A 4 6.36 -3.83 -10.00
C ARG A 4 5.64 -4.20 -8.71
N VAL A 5 6.15 -3.73 -7.57
CA VAL A 5 5.61 -4.05 -6.25
C VAL A 5 5.04 -2.80 -5.57
N ILE A 6 3.87 -2.96 -4.96
CA ILE A 6 3.34 -2.03 -3.95
C ILE A 6 3.35 -2.78 -2.62
N ALA A 7 4.24 -2.41 -1.70
CA ALA A 7 4.41 -3.09 -0.43
C ALA A 7 3.65 -2.37 0.70
N LEU A 8 2.61 -3.02 1.23
CA LEU A 8 1.95 -2.60 2.46
C LEU A 8 2.67 -3.21 3.66
N THR A 9 3.27 -2.37 4.51
CA THR A 9 4.01 -2.82 5.70
C THR A 9 3.71 -1.94 6.91
N GLY A 10 4.30 -2.25 8.05
CA GLY A 10 4.32 -1.37 9.21
C GLY A 10 5.65 -1.48 9.95
N ASN A 11 5.83 -0.73 11.03
CA ASN A 11 7.00 -0.80 11.90
C ASN A 11 8.34 -0.67 11.14
N GLY A 12 8.43 0.28 10.20
CA GLY A 12 9.64 0.52 9.40
C GLY A 12 9.91 -0.50 8.29
N GLY A 13 8.97 -1.40 7.99
CA GLY A 13 8.99 -2.24 6.79
C GLY A 13 9.95 -3.44 6.81
N GLY A 14 10.86 -3.51 7.78
CA GLY A 14 11.73 -4.66 8.02
C GLY A 14 12.50 -5.11 6.77
N LYS A 15 12.60 -6.43 6.56
CA LYS A 15 13.32 -7.01 5.42
C LYS A 15 12.72 -6.60 4.06
N MET A 16 11.40 -6.32 4.00
CA MET A 16 10.74 -5.93 2.77
C MET A 16 11.26 -4.57 2.29
N ALA A 17 11.42 -3.59 3.19
CA ALA A 17 11.93 -2.26 2.83
C ALA A 17 13.30 -2.32 2.14
N ALA A 18 14.17 -3.23 2.57
CA ALA A 18 15.50 -3.42 1.98
C ALA A 18 15.48 -4.15 0.62
N GLN A 19 14.37 -4.77 0.24
CA GLN A 19 14.21 -5.50 -1.03
C GLN A 19 13.52 -4.67 -2.12
N LEU A 20 12.89 -3.55 -1.76
CA LEU A 20 12.22 -2.68 -2.71
C LEU A 20 13.23 -1.99 -3.63
N LYS A 21 12.88 -1.90 -4.91
CA LYS A 21 13.66 -1.23 -5.95
C LYS A 21 13.09 0.18 -6.19
N GLY A 22 13.80 0.99 -6.97
CA GLY A 22 13.44 2.41 -7.17
C GLY A 22 12.04 2.64 -7.74
N ASP A 23 11.51 1.70 -8.54
CA ASP A 23 10.18 1.81 -9.14
C ASP A 23 9.07 1.16 -8.30
N ASP A 24 9.42 0.58 -7.13
CA ASP A 24 8.44 0.00 -6.21
C ASP A 24 7.89 1.08 -5.26
N VAL A 25 6.65 0.90 -4.82
CA VAL A 25 5.98 1.82 -3.89
C VAL A 25 5.95 1.21 -2.50
N HIS A 26 6.43 1.95 -1.51
CA HIS A 26 6.42 1.54 -0.10
C HIS A 26 5.37 2.30 0.70
N ILE A 27 4.30 1.62 1.10
CA ILE A 27 3.30 2.17 2.03
C ILE A 27 3.58 1.56 3.41
N CYS A 28 4.34 2.28 4.23
CA CYS A 28 4.73 1.84 5.56
C CYS A 28 3.93 2.56 6.64
N VAL A 29 3.06 1.82 7.34
CA VAL A 29 2.29 2.34 8.47
C VAL A 29 3.25 2.65 9.64
N PRO A 30 3.31 3.90 10.13
CA PRO A 30 4.23 4.32 11.18
C PRO A 30 3.72 3.90 12.57
N HIS A 31 3.47 2.61 12.77
CA HIS A 31 2.98 2.05 14.02
C HIS A 31 3.67 0.71 14.32
N LYS A 32 3.72 0.32 15.60
CA LYS A 32 4.34 -0.95 16.06
C LYS A 32 3.32 -2.06 16.33
N GLN A 33 2.10 -1.71 16.74
CA GLN A 33 1.04 -2.69 16.99
C GLN A 33 0.45 -3.19 15.68
N THR A 34 0.51 -4.51 15.45
CA THR A 34 0.00 -5.18 14.25
C THR A 34 -1.48 -4.90 13.99
N ALA A 35 -2.32 -4.84 15.02
CA ALA A 35 -3.74 -4.55 14.86
C ALA A 35 -3.99 -3.19 14.19
N ARG A 36 -3.32 -2.11 14.64
CA ARG A 36 -3.42 -0.78 14.01
C ARG A 36 -2.84 -0.77 12.59
N ILE A 37 -1.77 -1.54 12.36
CA ILE A 37 -1.18 -1.68 11.02
C ILE A 37 -2.20 -2.28 10.06
N GLN A 38 -2.88 -3.36 10.46
CA GLN A 38 -3.86 -4.05 9.63
C GLN A 38 -5.11 -3.22 9.36
N GLU A 39 -5.60 -2.47 10.35
CA GLU A 39 -6.70 -1.51 10.14
C GLU A 39 -6.36 -0.46 9.07
N LEU A 40 -5.15 0.09 9.13
CA LEU A 40 -4.69 1.06 8.13
C LEU A 40 -4.40 0.41 6.77
N HIS A 41 -3.94 -0.85 6.73
CA HIS A 41 -3.84 -1.59 5.48
C HIS A 41 -5.20 -1.80 4.82
N LEU A 42 -6.24 -2.12 5.60
CA LEU A 42 -7.59 -2.24 5.08
C LEU A 42 -8.10 -0.90 4.52
N LEU A 43 -7.86 0.21 5.24
CA LEU A 43 -8.19 1.55 4.74
C LEU A 43 -7.45 1.85 3.41
N VAL A 44 -6.14 1.58 3.35
CA VAL A 44 -5.34 1.78 2.14
C VAL A 44 -5.89 0.96 0.98
N LEU A 45 -6.27 -0.31 1.20
CA LEU A 45 -6.88 -1.15 0.17
C LEU A 45 -8.20 -0.55 -0.34
N HIS A 46 -9.06 -0.05 0.54
CA HIS A 46 -10.29 0.63 0.14
C HIS A 46 -10.01 1.91 -0.67
N CYS A 47 -9.04 2.74 -0.24
CA CYS A 47 -8.65 3.93 -1.00
C CYS A 47 -8.05 3.58 -2.37
N LEU A 48 -7.28 2.48 -2.47
CA LEU A 48 -6.76 2.01 -3.75
C LEU A 48 -7.87 1.55 -4.69
N CYS A 49 -8.85 0.79 -4.19
CA CYS A 49 -10.01 0.40 -4.99
C CYS A 49 -10.79 1.63 -5.48
N ASP A 50 -11.08 2.58 -4.60
CA ASP A 50 -11.79 3.83 -4.96
C ASP A 50 -11.01 4.64 -6.01
N ALA A 51 -9.70 4.81 -5.81
CA ALA A 51 -8.85 5.51 -6.77
C ALA A 51 -8.76 4.79 -8.11
N ILE A 52 -8.65 3.45 -8.12
CA ILE A 52 -8.63 2.65 -9.35
C ILE A 52 -9.96 2.80 -10.09
N ASP A 53 -11.09 2.67 -9.40
CA ASP A 53 -12.42 2.81 -9.99
C ASP A 53 -12.61 4.21 -10.56
N PHE A 54 -12.21 5.26 -9.83
CA PHE A 54 -12.25 6.63 -10.31
C PHE A 54 -11.37 6.82 -11.56
N GLN A 55 -10.15 6.27 -11.58
CA GLN A 55 -9.24 6.42 -12.72
C GLN A 55 -9.72 5.66 -13.97
N LEU A 56 -10.38 4.52 -13.80
CA LEU A 56 -10.85 3.69 -14.90
C LEU A 56 -12.25 4.09 -15.40
N PHE A 57 -13.14 4.52 -14.50
CA PHE A 57 -14.56 4.73 -14.80
C PHE A 57 -15.07 6.16 -14.54
N GLY A 58 -14.24 7.02 -13.95
CA GLY A 58 -14.63 8.38 -13.57
C GLY A 58 -15.55 8.45 -12.34
N THR A 59 -16.08 9.63 -12.03
CA THR A 59 -17.13 9.78 -11.01
C THR A 59 -18.44 9.18 -11.52
N LYS A 60 -19.08 8.33 -10.72
CA LYS A 60 -20.49 7.97 -10.92
C LYS A 60 -21.29 9.28 -10.99
N GLN A 61 -21.85 9.57 -12.17
CA GLN A 61 -22.73 10.72 -12.40
C GLN A 61 -23.99 10.62 -11.54
#